data_AF-A0A9Q9BQ36-F1
#
_entry.id   AF-A0A9Q9BQ36-F1
#
_cell.length_a   1.000
_cell.length_b   1.000
_cell.length_c   1.000
_cell.angle_alpha   90.00
_cell.angle_beta   90.00
_cell.angle_gamma   90.00
#
_symmetry.space_group_name_H-M   'P 1'
#
loop_
_entity.id
_entity.type
_entity.pdbx_description
1 polymer ?
#
loop_
_entity_poly.entity_id
_entity_poly.type
_entity_poly.pdbx_seq_one_letter_code
_entity_poly.pdbx_strand_id
1 'polypeptide(L)'
;MVKSRQRKQRRNDLIVRTKKNPVIETVLFILSILLWFYVLYAVTFFVAAFFNLPVDIVNIVKIILNLKNKDIISFSLSLLYYTLFIFGALYFWGLYNKLRYGRLNRRKYPGPTTEEELMQLDYISHDIYVQLQQAKTITFKQNPIVDKKVKS
;
A
#
# COMPACT_ATOMS: atom_id res chain seq x y z
N MET A 1 25.96 -9.64 -12.54
CA MET A 1 25.81 -9.62 -11.06
C MET A 1 25.56 -8.17 -10.62
N VAL A 2 24.32 -7.82 -10.26
CA VAL A 2 23.97 -6.47 -9.80
C VAL A 2 24.36 -6.33 -8.33
N LYS A 3 25.25 -5.38 -8.05
CA LYS A 3 25.89 -5.15 -6.75
C LYS A 3 24.83 -4.79 -5.69
N SER A 4 24.61 -5.66 -4.70
CA SER A 4 23.65 -5.49 -3.59
C SER A 4 23.99 -4.37 -2.57
N ARG A 5 24.86 -3.42 -2.94
CA ARG A 5 25.42 -2.41 -2.02
C ARG A 5 24.46 -1.26 -1.69
N GLN A 6 23.46 -0.97 -2.52
CA GLN A 6 22.61 0.22 -2.33
C GLN A 6 21.63 0.14 -1.14
N ARG A 7 21.29 -1.05 -0.63
CA ARG A 7 20.33 -1.18 0.48
C ARG A 7 20.93 -0.84 1.84
N LYS A 8 22.25 -1.03 2.02
CA LYS A 8 22.96 -0.70 3.28
C LYS A 8 23.24 0.80 3.41
N GLN A 9 23.46 1.48 2.27
CA GLN A 9 23.81 2.90 2.24
C GLN A 9 22.59 3.82 2.53
N ARG A 10 21.38 3.46 2.06
CA ARG A 10 20.14 4.21 2.39
C ARG A 10 19.77 4.24 3.88
N ARG A 11 20.21 3.28 4.70
CA ARG A 11 19.94 3.30 6.15
C ARG A 11 20.79 4.33 6.90
N ASN A 12 21.97 4.64 6.38
CA ASN A 12 22.91 5.56 7.02
C ASN A 12 22.72 7.02 6.57
N ASP A 13 21.94 7.25 5.50
CA ASP A 13 21.68 8.56 4.90
C ASP A 13 20.40 9.25 5.44
N LEU A 14 19.75 8.67 6.46
CA LEU A 14 18.68 9.34 7.18
C LEU A 14 19.32 10.39 8.12
N ILE A 15 19.48 11.60 7.60
CA ILE A 15 20.06 12.78 8.26
C ILE A 15 19.29 13.17 9.54
N VAL A 16 18.03 12.76 9.66
CA VAL A 16 17.24 12.97 10.88
C VAL A 16 17.45 11.81 11.85
N ARG A 17 18.49 11.90 12.68
CA ARG A 17 18.55 11.10 13.91
C ARG A 17 17.53 11.67 14.89
N THR A 18 16.28 11.20 14.82
CA THR A 18 15.29 11.52 15.85
C THR A 18 15.83 11.00 17.18
N LYS A 19 16.23 11.92 18.07
CA LYS A 19 16.63 11.59 19.44
C LYS A 19 15.39 11.06 20.14
N LYS A 20 15.24 9.73 20.16
CA LYS A 20 14.10 9.09 20.84
C LYS A 20 14.14 9.51 22.30
N ASN A 21 13.03 10.04 22.79
CA ASN A 21 12.89 10.33 24.21
C ASN A 21 12.78 8.99 24.95
N PRO A 22 13.72 8.65 25.85
CA PRO A 22 13.71 7.38 26.56
C PRO A 22 12.42 7.20 27.39
N VAL A 23 11.84 8.29 27.89
CA VAL A 23 10.57 8.24 28.64
C VAL A 23 9.42 7.77 27.75
N ILE A 24 9.34 8.29 26.52
CA ILE A 24 8.30 7.88 25.55
C ILE A 24 8.50 6.41 25.19
N GLU A 25 9.75 5.96 25.03
CA GLU A 25 10.04 4.56 24.71
C GLU A 25 9.64 3.61 25.85
N THR A 26 9.88 3.98 27.12
CA THR A 26 9.41 3.22 28.27
C THR A 26 7.89 3.18 28.36
N VAL A 27 7.21 4.31 28.16
CA VAL A 27 5.74 4.36 28.15
C VAL A 27 5.16 3.48 27.05
N LEU A 28 5.72 3.54 25.85
CA LEU A 28 5.32 2.68 24.73
C LEU A 28 5.53 1.21 25.04
N PHE A 29 6.63 0.85 25.70
CA PHE A 29 6.90 -0.52 26.10
C PHE A 29 5.88 -1.03 27.13
N ILE A 30 5.57 -0.25 28.16
CA ILE A 30 4.56 -0.59 29.16
C ILE A 30 3.18 -0.76 28.51
N LEU A 31 2.78 0.20 27.66
CA LEU A 31 1.51 0.12 26.92
C LEU A 31 1.47 -1.11 26.01
N SER A 32 2.58 -1.46 25.37
CA SER A 32 2.66 -2.67 24.55
C SER A 32 2.49 -3.92 25.39
N ILE A 33 3.10 -4.01 26.57
CA ILE A 33 2.94 -5.13 27.50
C ILE A 33 1.48 -5.25 27.95
N LEU A 34 0.85 -4.14 28.34
CA LEU A 34 -0.57 -4.13 28.73
C LEU A 34 -1.47 -4.61 27.60
N LEU A 35 -1.19 -4.17 26.36
CA LEU A 35 -1.91 -4.63 25.19
C LEU A 35 -1.71 -6.13 24.94
N TRP A 36 -0.52 -6.66 25.16
CA TRP A 36 -0.28 -8.11 25.07
C TRP A 36 -1.04 -8.90 26.12
N PHE A 37 -1.10 -8.42 27.37
CA PHE A 37 -1.93 -9.05 28.40
C PHE A 37 -3.41 -9.03 28.03
N TYR A 38 -3.90 -7.91 27.48
CA TYR A 38 -5.27 -7.82 26.98
C TYR A 38 -5.53 -8.81 25.84
N VAL A 39 -4.63 -8.91 24.86
CA VAL A 39 -4.74 -9.87 23.75
C VAL A 39 -4.73 -11.30 24.27
N LEU A 40 -3.83 -11.63 25.20
CA LEU A 40 -3.76 -12.96 25.80
C LEU A 40 -5.05 -13.30 26.54
N TYR A 41 -5.60 -12.35 27.30
CA TYR A 41 -6.91 -12.49 27.95
C TYR A 41 -8.04 -12.71 26.94
N ALA A 42 -8.09 -11.94 25.85
CA ALA A 42 -9.09 -12.13 24.81
C ALA A 42 -8.98 -13.52 24.17
N VAL A 43 -7.75 -13.98 23.88
CA VAL A 43 -7.52 -15.32 23.34
C VAL A 43 -7.99 -16.40 24.31
N THR A 44 -7.66 -16.30 25.60
CA THR A 44 -8.11 -17.29 26.60
C THR A 44 -9.63 -17.26 26.77
N PHE A 45 -10.27 -16.10 26.67
CA PHE A 45 -11.73 -15.95 26.69
C PHE A 45 -12.39 -16.77 25.57
N PHE A 46 -11.92 -16.63 24.32
CA PHE A 46 -12.45 -17.39 23.19
C PHE A 46 -12.11 -18.87 23.30
N VAL A 47 -10.86 -19.24 23.58
CA VAL A 47 -10.42 -20.64 23.72
C VAL A 47 -11.23 -21.35 24.81
N ALA A 48 -11.42 -20.72 25.97
CA ALA A 48 -12.22 -21.30 27.04
C ALA A 48 -13.69 -21.49 26.65
N ALA A 49 -14.25 -20.59 25.83
CA ALA A 49 -15.61 -20.75 25.31
C ALA A 49 -15.73 -21.89 24.30
N PHE A 50 -14.75 -22.07 23.40
CA PHE A 50 -14.74 -23.15 22.40
C PHE A 50 -14.55 -24.54 23.00
N PHE A 51 -13.64 -24.68 23.96
CA PHE A 51 -13.32 -25.96 24.60
C PHE A 51 -14.11 -26.21 25.90
N ASN A 52 -15.05 -25.32 26.24
CA ASN A 52 -15.83 -25.39 27.46
C ASN A 52 -14.98 -25.53 28.75
N LEU A 53 -13.85 -24.80 28.80
CA LEU A 53 -12.90 -24.88 29.91
C LEU A 53 -13.42 -24.08 31.11
N PRO A 54 -13.34 -24.64 32.34
CA PRO A 54 -13.74 -23.93 33.56
C PRO A 54 -12.61 -22.97 33.98
N VAL A 55 -12.58 -21.79 33.37
CA VAL A 55 -11.63 -20.72 33.72
C VAL A 55 -12.39 -19.63 34.47
N ASP A 56 -12.10 -19.47 35.77
CA ASP A 56 -12.86 -18.58 36.67
C ASP A 56 -12.88 -17.12 36.20
N ILE A 57 -11.72 -16.60 35.79
CA ILE A 57 -11.56 -15.21 35.33
C ILE A 57 -12.41 -14.93 34.07
N VAL A 58 -12.57 -15.94 33.21
CA VAL A 58 -13.40 -15.84 32.00
C VAL A 58 -14.89 -15.96 32.37
N ASN A 59 -15.23 -16.81 33.33
CA ASN A 59 -16.60 -17.00 33.78
C ASN A 59 -17.17 -15.74 34.44
N ILE A 60 -16.37 -14.98 35.20
CA ILE A 60 -16.80 -13.69 35.78
C ILE A 60 -17.28 -12.74 34.68
N VAL A 61 -16.52 -12.59 33.60
CA VAL A 61 -16.89 -11.70 32.49
C VAL A 61 -18.11 -12.20 31.74
N LYS A 62 -18.23 -13.53 31.54
CA LYS A 62 -19.45 -14.13 30.96
C LYS A 62 -20.69 -13.83 31.78
N ILE A 63 -20.59 -13.87 33.12
CA ILE A 63 -21.70 -13.55 34.02
C ILE A 63 -22.05 -12.06 33.94
N ILE A 64 -21.07 -11.16 34.01
CA ILE A 64 -21.29 -9.71 33.93
C ILE A 64 -21.95 -9.31 32.61
N LEU A 65 -21.54 -9.93 31.50
CA LEU A 65 -22.07 -9.65 30.17
C LEU A 65 -23.30 -10.50 29.80
N ASN A 66 -23.75 -11.38 30.71
CA ASN A 66 -24.84 -12.34 30.47
C ASN A 66 -24.65 -13.17 29.18
N LEU A 67 -23.42 -13.63 28.93
CA LEU A 67 -23.03 -14.40 27.75
C LEU A 67 -22.92 -15.89 28.08
N LYS A 68 -23.44 -16.76 27.20
CA LYS A 68 -23.21 -18.20 27.23
C LYS A 68 -22.11 -18.59 26.25
N ASN A 69 -21.49 -19.75 26.47
CA ASN A 69 -20.51 -20.30 25.53
C ASN A 69 -21.08 -20.43 24.11
N LYS A 70 -22.36 -20.82 23.99
CA LYS A 70 -23.07 -20.90 22.71
C LYS A 70 -23.12 -19.56 21.97
N ASP A 71 -23.33 -18.46 22.69
CA ASP A 71 -23.43 -17.12 22.10
C ASP A 71 -22.07 -16.69 21.54
N ILE A 72 -21.00 -16.94 22.30
CA ILE A 72 -19.61 -16.66 21.89
C ILE A 72 -19.24 -17.48 20.65
N ILE A 73 -19.60 -18.77 20.63
CA ILE A 73 -19.36 -19.65 19.47
C ILE A 73 -20.14 -19.16 18.25
N SER A 74 -21.44 -18.86 18.41
CA SER A 74 -22.29 -18.37 17.31
C SER A 74 -21.79 -17.05 16.74
N PHE A 75 -21.36 -16.12 17.59
CA PHE A 75 -20.74 -14.87 17.19
C PHE A 75 -19.44 -15.11 16.42
N SER A 76 -18.57 -15.98 16.92
CA SER A 76 -17.29 -16.31 16.29
C SER A 76 -17.47 -16.98 14.92
N LEU A 77 -18.46 -17.87 14.79
CA LEU A 77 -18.82 -18.49 13.51
C LEU A 77 -19.37 -17.47 12.52
N SER A 78 -20.20 -16.54 12.99
CA SER A 78 -20.75 -15.46 12.16
C SER A 78 -19.63 -14.54 11.66
N LEU A 79 -18.69 -14.16 12.55
CA LEU A 79 -17.51 -13.37 12.20
C LEU A 79 -16.65 -14.08 11.15
N LEU A 80 -16.40 -15.37 11.32
CA LEU A 80 -15.66 -16.18 10.35
C LEU A 80 -16.37 -16.22 9.00
N TYR A 81 -17.68 -16.46 9.00
CA TYR A 81 -18.49 -16.48 7.78
C TYR A 81 -18.40 -15.15 7.02
N TYR A 82 -18.64 -14.02 7.68
CA TYR A 82 -18.54 -12.71 7.04
C TYR A 82 -17.12 -12.40 6.55
N THR A 83 -16.10 -12.80 7.33
CA THR A 83 -14.69 -12.62 6.93
C THR A 83 -14.39 -13.39 5.65
N LEU A 84 -14.77 -14.68 5.59
CA LEU A 84 -14.57 -15.50 4.40
C LEU A 84 -15.37 -14.99 3.20
N PHE A 85 -16.60 -14.54 3.43
CA PHE A 85 -17.44 -13.97 2.38
C PHE A 85 -16.83 -12.70 1.78
N ILE A 86 -16.47 -11.73 2.63
CA ILE A 86 -15.86 -10.46 2.19
C ILE A 86 -14.50 -10.72 1.54
N PHE A 87 -13.66 -11.53 2.16
CA PHE A 87 -12.35 -11.89 1.61
C PHE A 87 -12.50 -12.59 0.25
N GLY A 88 -13.41 -13.56 0.14
CA GLY A 88 -13.73 -14.25 -1.10
C GLY A 88 -14.18 -13.27 -2.17
N ALA A 89 -15.16 -12.41 -1.86
CA ALA A 89 -15.66 -11.39 -2.79
C ALA A 89 -14.54 -10.48 -3.31
N LEU A 90 -13.68 -9.96 -2.41
CA LEU A 90 -12.55 -9.11 -2.79
C LEU A 90 -11.50 -9.88 -3.60
N TYR A 91 -11.22 -11.13 -3.24
CA TYR A 91 -10.29 -11.99 -3.96
C TYR A 91 -10.77 -12.27 -5.38
N PHE A 92 -12.04 -12.67 -5.53
CA PHE A 92 -12.66 -12.89 -6.84
C PHE A 92 -12.72 -11.60 -7.65
N TRP A 93 -13.02 -10.46 -7.03
CA TRP A 93 -12.97 -9.16 -7.70
C TRP A 93 -11.57 -8.82 -8.21
N GLY A 94 -10.54 -9.03 -7.39
CA GLY A 94 -9.14 -8.84 -7.78
C GLY A 94 -8.73 -9.78 -8.92
N LEU A 95 -9.14 -11.05 -8.86
CA LEU A 95 -8.89 -12.04 -9.90
C LEU A 95 -9.58 -11.67 -11.21
N TYR A 96 -10.85 -11.27 -11.15
CA TYR A 96 -11.63 -10.80 -12.29
C TYR A 96 -10.96 -9.60 -12.96
N ASN A 97 -10.57 -8.59 -12.18
CA ASN A 97 -9.90 -7.41 -12.71
C ASN A 97 -8.55 -7.76 -13.36
N LYS A 98 -7.79 -8.67 -12.76
CA LYS A 98 -6.53 -9.15 -13.34
C LYS A 98 -6.76 -9.91 -14.65
N LEU A 99 -7.80 -10.74 -14.75
CA LEU A 99 -8.11 -11.49 -15.98
C LEU A 99 -8.63 -10.57 -17.09
N ARG A 100 -9.54 -9.65 -16.76
CA ARG A 100 -10.18 -8.75 -17.72
C ARG A 100 -9.27 -7.61 -18.17
N TYR A 101 -8.53 -6.99 -17.24
CA TYR A 101 -7.72 -5.79 -17.50
C TYR A 101 -6.20 -6.03 -17.39
N GLY A 102 -5.74 -7.17 -16.86
CA GLY A 102 -4.31 -7.45 -16.72
C GLY A 102 -3.60 -7.79 -18.03
N ARG A 103 -4.35 -8.02 -19.13
CA ARG A 103 -3.83 -8.21 -20.50
C ARG A 103 -3.70 -6.89 -21.28
N LEU A 104 -3.45 -5.75 -20.62
CA LEU A 104 -3.01 -4.57 -21.36
C LEU A 104 -1.62 -4.85 -21.95
N ASN A 105 -1.56 -4.97 -23.27
CA ASN A 105 -0.38 -5.11 -24.13
C ASN A 105 0.64 -3.95 -24.02
N ARG A 106 0.75 -3.28 -22.88
CA ARG A 106 1.70 -2.20 -22.61
C ARG A 106 3.08 -2.75 -22.23
N ARG A 107 3.64 -3.58 -23.11
CA ARG A 107 5.06 -3.98 -23.07
C ARG A 107 5.82 -3.69 -24.37
N LYS A 108 5.14 -3.14 -25.39
CA LYS A 108 5.85 -2.38 -26.42
C LYS A 108 5.86 -0.93 -25.97
N TYR A 109 7.05 -0.47 -25.57
CA TYR A 109 7.31 0.96 -25.62
C TYR A 109 7.06 1.43 -27.06
N PRO A 110 6.47 2.62 -27.25
CA PRO A 110 6.44 3.20 -28.58
C PRO A 110 7.87 3.18 -29.14
N GLY A 111 7.98 2.87 -30.43
CA GLY A 111 9.27 2.91 -31.12
C GLY A 111 9.87 4.32 -31.09
N PRO A 112 11.14 4.47 -31.48
CA PRO A 112 11.70 5.80 -31.69
C PRO A 112 10.82 6.57 -32.68
N THR A 113 10.35 7.75 -32.27
CA THR A 113 9.51 8.62 -33.10
C THR A 113 10.32 9.12 -34.30
N THR A 114 9.73 9.06 -35.49
CA THR A 114 10.36 9.60 -36.71
C THR A 114 10.21 11.12 -36.78
N GLU A 115 11.06 11.77 -37.58
CA GLU A 115 10.94 13.20 -37.84
C GLU A 115 9.56 13.55 -38.41
N GLU A 116 9.05 12.74 -39.33
CA GLU A 116 7.72 12.92 -39.95
C GLU A 116 6.60 12.88 -38.91
N GLU A 117 6.64 11.92 -37.97
CA GLU A 117 5.67 11.81 -36.88
C GLU A 117 5.74 13.02 -35.92
N LEU A 118 6.95 13.56 -35.67
CA LEU A 118 7.11 14.77 -34.85
C LEU A 118 6.58 16.01 -35.56
N MET A 119 6.81 16.14 -36.88
CA MET A 119 6.32 17.28 -37.66
C MET A 119 4.79 17.23 -37.84
N GLN A 120 4.18 16.04 -37.91
CA GLN A 120 2.73 15.88 -37.93
C GLN A 120 2.02 16.43 -36.68
N LEU A 121 2.70 16.47 -35.54
CA LEU A 121 2.16 17.02 -34.31
C LEU A 121 2.06 18.55 -34.33
N ASP A 122 2.80 19.22 -35.24
CA ASP A 122 2.80 20.67 -35.45
C ASP A 122 2.97 21.50 -34.16
N TYR A 123 3.72 20.95 -33.19
CA TYR A 123 4.05 21.61 -31.93
C TYR A 123 5.34 22.43 -32.01
N ILE A 124 6.21 22.13 -32.97
CA ILE A 124 7.52 22.74 -33.17
C ILE A 124 7.71 22.93 -34.68
N SER A 125 8.20 24.09 -35.10
CA SER A 125 8.55 24.34 -36.49
C SER A 125 9.80 23.55 -36.91
N HIS A 126 9.86 23.12 -38.18
CA HIS A 126 10.99 22.38 -38.73
C HIS A 126 12.36 23.04 -38.46
N ASP A 127 12.44 24.37 -38.58
CA ASP A 127 13.69 25.11 -38.33
C ASP A 127 14.20 24.97 -36.88
N ILE A 128 13.28 24.93 -35.91
CA ILE A 128 13.61 24.74 -34.50
C ILE A 128 14.01 23.28 -34.25
N TYR A 129 13.37 22.32 -34.91
CA TYR A 129 13.77 20.91 -34.85
C TYR A 129 15.20 20.71 -35.34
N VAL A 130 15.57 21.31 -36.47
CA VAL A 130 16.94 21.25 -37.01
C VAL A 130 17.95 21.89 -36.06
N GLN A 131 17.61 23.06 -35.48
CA GLN A 131 18.46 23.71 -34.48
C GLN A 131 18.68 22.82 -33.26
N LEU A 132 17.62 22.19 -32.74
CA LEU A 132 17.66 21.26 -31.60
C LEU A 132 18.54 20.03 -31.86
N GLN A 133 18.54 19.51 -33.09
CA GLN A 133 19.36 18.35 -33.46
C GLN A 133 20.85 18.71 -33.61
N GLN A 134 21.16 19.92 -34.08
CA GLN A 134 22.54 20.32 -34.39
C GLN A 134 23.30 20.88 -33.18
N ALA A 135 22.61 21.46 -32.21
CA ALA A 135 23.24 22.18 -31.12
C ALA A 135 23.39 21.31 -29.86
N LYS A 136 24.59 21.32 -29.27
CA LYS A 136 24.87 20.66 -27.98
C LYS A 136 24.30 21.42 -26.77
N THR A 137 24.00 22.71 -26.93
CA THR A 137 23.40 23.57 -25.90
C THR A 137 22.65 24.71 -26.58
N ILE A 138 21.36 24.89 -26.26
CA ILE A 138 20.54 25.99 -26.75
C ILE A 138 19.82 26.62 -25.57
N THR A 139 19.82 27.95 -25.53
CA THR A 139 19.00 28.74 -24.61
C THR A 139 17.91 29.44 -25.41
N PHE A 140 16.66 29.03 -25.21
CA PHE A 140 15.52 29.70 -25.82
C PHE A 140 15.03 30.84 -24.93
N LYS A 141 14.73 31.99 -25.53
CA LYS A 141 14.09 33.12 -24.82
C LYS A 141 12.60 32.88 -24.53
N GLN A 142 11.94 32.09 -25.37
CA GLN A 142 10.53 31.72 -25.27
C GLN A 142 10.38 30.23 -25.60
N ASN A 143 9.39 29.56 -25.01
CA ASN A 143 9.20 28.12 -25.19
C ASN A 143 9.02 27.75 -26.68
N PRO A 144 9.90 26.91 -27.26
CA PRO A 144 9.80 26.50 -28.66
C PRO A 144 8.62 25.54 -28.95
N ILE A 145 8.01 24.97 -27.91
CA ILE A 145 6.86 24.07 -28.02
C ILE A 145 5.58 24.90 -27.86
N VAL A 146 4.75 24.94 -28.90
CA VAL A 146 3.51 25.73 -28.93
C VAL A 146 2.31 24.79 -28.95
N ASP A 147 1.50 24.80 -27.89
CA ASP A 147 0.25 24.03 -27.86
C ASP A 147 -0.85 24.77 -28.63
N LYS A 148 -1.43 24.11 -29.65
CA LYS A 148 -2.56 24.66 -30.43
C LYS A 148 -3.79 24.95 -29.56
N LYS A 149 -3.96 24.27 -28.41
CA LYS A 149 -5.12 24.49 -27.52
C LYS A 149 -5.08 25.81 -26.74
N VAL A 150 -3.97 26.55 -26.80
CA VAL A 150 -3.79 27.80 -26.04
C VAL A 150 -3.99 29.05 -26.91
N LYS A 151 -4.17 28.91 -28.23
CA LYS A 151 -4.59 30.02 -29.10
C LYS A 151 -6.12 30.14 -29.10
N SER A 152 -6.63 30.95 -28.18
CA SER A 152 -7.90 31.68 -28.34
C SER A 152 -7.78 32.73 -29.43
#